data_AF-A0A923D2X1-F1
#
_entry.id   AF-A0A923D2X1-F1
#
_cell.length_a   1.000
_cell.length_b   1.000
_cell.length_c   1.000
_cell.angle_alpha   90.00
_cell.angle_beta   90.00
_cell.angle_gamma   90.00
#
_symmetry.space_group_name_H-M   'P 1'
#
loop_
_entity.id
_entity.type
_entity.pdbx_description
1 polymer ?
#
loop_
_entity_poly.entity_id
_entity_poly.type
_entity_poly.pdbx_seq_one_letter_code
_entity_poly.pdbx_strand_id
1 'polypeptide(L)'
;MSVKKVVMDADGIDRSLTRVAYELLEKNKGIEDLVLVGIQTGGVFLAERLKKKISRIEGVEIPMVVLDITLYRDDLRTSNKKPRLGKTDIPFSLDDKKVVLIDDVLFTGRTIRA
;
A
#
# COMPACT_ATOMS: atom_id res chain seq x y z
N MET A 1 -20.86 -16.27 20.49
CA MET A 1 -19.54 -16.15 19.83
C MET A 1 -19.78 -15.95 18.34
N SER A 2 -19.24 -14.89 17.74
CA SER A 2 -19.31 -14.72 16.28
C SER A 2 -18.35 -15.70 15.61
N VAL A 3 -18.86 -16.52 14.69
CA VAL A 3 -18.03 -17.44 13.90
C VAL A 3 -17.18 -16.60 12.95
N LYS A 4 -15.86 -16.61 13.13
CA LYS A 4 -14.94 -15.98 12.18
C LYS A 4 -14.98 -16.74 10.86
N LYS A 5 -15.40 -16.06 9.80
CA LYS A 5 -15.38 -16.60 8.44
C LYS A 5 -14.13 -16.09 7.71
N VAL A 6 -13.40 -17.00 7.06
CA VAL A 6 -12.33 -16.61 6.13
C VAL A 6 -13.00 -16.00 4.89
N VAL A 7 -12.68 -14.73 4.62
CA VAL A 7 -13.20 -14.00 3.44
C VAL A 7 -12.30 -14.15 2.22
N MET A 8 -11.00 -14.33 2.44
CA MET A 8 -10.01 -14.55 1.39
C MET A 8 -8.87 -15.41 1.97
N ASP A 9 -8.56 -16.50 1.28
CA ASP A 9 -7.46 -17.40 1.63
C ASP A 9 -6.14 -16.95 0.96
N ALA A 10 -5.06 -17.68 1.21
CA ALA A 10 -3.74 -17.36 0.67
C ALA A 10 -3.73 -17.30 -0.87
N ASP A 11 -4.36 -18.27 -1.53
CA ASP A 11 -4.43 -18.33 -2.98
C ASP A 11 -5.30 -17.20 -3.54
N GLY A 12 -6.39 -16.85 -2.85
CA GLY A 12 -7.25 -15.71 -3.17
C GLY A 12 -6.50 -14.38 -3.10
N ILE A 13 -5.66 -14.19 -2.08
CA ILE A 13 -4.78 -13.02 -1.96
C ILE A 13 -3.79 -12.99 -3.13
N ASP A 14 -3.12 -14.11 -3.43
CA ASP A 14 -2.12 -14.16 -4.49
C ASP A 14 -2.71 -13.88 -5.89
N ARG A 15 -3.85 -14.50 -6.21
CA ARG A 15 -4.60 -14.23 -7.45
C ARG A 15 -5.02 -12.77 -7.55
N SER A 16 -5.50 -12.18 -6.45
CA SER A 16 -5.93 -10.77 -6.44
C SER A 16 -4.76 -9.83 -6.67
N LEU A 17 -3.62 -10.07 -6.03
CA LEU A 17 -2.41 -9.26 -6.24
C LEU A 17 -1.87 -9.41 -7.67
N THR A 18 -1.93 -10.60 -8.26
CA THR A 18 -1.56 -10.80 -9.67
C THR A 18 -2.46 -9.99 -10.60
N ARG A 19 -3.78 -10.01 -10.38
CA ARG A 19 -4.73 -9.21 -11.17
C ARG A 19 -4.44 -7.70 -11.03
N VAL A 20 -4.25 -7.22 -9.79
CA VAL A 20 -3.94 -5.80 -9.55
C VAL A 20 -2.62 -5.39 -10.21
N ALA A 21 -1.61 -6.27 -10.27
CA ALA A 21 -0.36 -5.99 -10.95
C ALA A 21 -0.58 -5.71 -12.45
N TYR A 22 -1.33 -6.58 -13.14
CA TYR A 22 -1.66 -6.35 -14.55
C TYR A 22 -2.50 -5.09 -14.76
N GLU A 23 -3.52 -4.85 -13.92
CA GLU A 23 -4.35 -3.65 -13.99
C GLU A 23 -3.54 -2.37 -13.83
N LEU A 24 -2.55 -2.35 -12.93
CA LEU A 24 -1.65 -1.21 -12.77
C LEU A 24 -0.80 -0.99 -14.02
N LEU A 25 -0.23 -2.04 -14.59
CA LEU A 25 0.61 -1.93 -15.78
C LEU A 25 -0.19 -1.44 -16.99
N GLU A 26 -1.37 -2.02 -17.24
CA GLU A 26 -2.24 -1.61 -18.34
C GLU A 26 -2.69 -0.16 -18.20
N LYS A 27 -3.14 0.24 -17.00
CA LYS A 27 -3.64 1.59 -16.74
C LYS A 27 -2.54 2.65 -16.87
N ASN A 28 -1.31 2.33 -16.47
CA ASN A 28 -0.19 3.26 -16.48
C ASN A 28 0.67 3.16 -17.75
N LYS A 29 0.34 2.24 -18.67
CA LYS A 29 1.09 1.92 -19.89
C LYS A 29 2.53 1.50 -19.60
N GLY A 30 2.70 0.62 -18.62
CA GLY A 30 3.99 0.18 -18.09
C GLY A 30 4.29 0.81 -16.73
N ILE A 31 5.59 0.87 -16.39
CA ILE A 31 6.08 1.28 -15.07
C ILE A 31 6.70 2.68 -15.04
N GLU A 32 6.66 3.41 -16.16
CA GLU A 32 7.25 4.74 -16.25
C GLU A 32 6.60 5.67 -15.21
N ASP A 33 7.48 6.26 -14.39
CA ASP A 33 7.16 7.14 -13.26
C ASP A 33 6.28 6.53 -12.15
N LEU A 34 6.12 5.20 -12.13
CA LEU A 34 5.31 4.52 -11.12
C LEU A 34 6.05 4.39 -9.78
N VAL A 35 5.39 4.76 -8.68
CA VAL A 35 5.90 4.60 -7.32
C VAL A 35 4.83 3.94 -6.46
N LEU A 36 5.20 2.85 -5.77
CA LEU A 36 4.31 2.21 -4.79
C LEU A 36 4.52 2.83 -3.40
N VAL A 37 3.43 3.10 -2.71
CA VAL A 37 3.43 3.64 -1.34
C VAL A 37 2.63 2.70 -0.45
N GLY A 38 3.32 1.90 0.35
CA GLY A 38 2.66 1.03 1.33
C GLY A 38 2.29 1.81 2.58
N ILE A 39 1.02 1.82 2.96
CA ILE A 39 0.57 2.42 4.22
C ILE A 39 0.71 1.38 5.33
N GLN A 40 1.36 1.75 6.44
CA GLN A 40 1.55 0.83 7.56
C GLN A 40 0.20 0.38 8.18
N THR A 41 0.06 -0.87 8.66
CA THR A 41 1.03 -1.99 8.65
C THR A 41 0.81 -2.97 7.49
N GLY A 42 -0.43 -3.41 7.24
CA GLY A 42 -0.71 -4.46 6.27
C GLY A 42 -0.47 -4.07 4.81
N GLY A 43 -0.72 -2.80 4.46
CA GLY A 43 -0.47 -2.25 3.12
C GLY A 43 0.99 -2.38 2.67
N VAL A 44 1.95 -2.30 3.60
CA VAL A 44 3.38 -2.47 3.31
C VAL A 44 3.69 -3.88 2.79
N PHE A 45 3.12 -4.93 3.42
CA PHE A 45 3.34 -6.31 2.98
C PHE A 45 2.72 -6.57 1.61
N LEU A 46 1.54 -6.00 1.34
CA LEU A 46 0.90 -6.10 0.03
C LEU A 46 1.70 -5.35 -1.03
N ALA A 47 2.22 -4.16 -0.70
CA ALA A 47 3.07 -3.36 -1.58
C ALA A 47 4.34 -4.10 -1.98
N GLU A 48 5.02 -4.77 -1.05
CA GLU A 48 6.22 -5.55 -1.35
C GLU A 48 5.92 -6.74 -2.27
N ARG A 49 4.80 -7.44 -2.03
CA ARG A 49 4.36 -8.54 -2.91
C ARG A 49 4.00 -8.03 -4.31
N LEU A 50 3.35 -6.88 -4.39
CA LEU A 50 2.96 -6.26 -5.65
C LEU A 50 4.19 -5.78 -6.43
N LYS A 51 5.17 -5.14 -5.76
CA LYS A 51 6.48 -4.80 -6.33
C LYS A 51 7.12 -6.03 -6.97
N LYS A 52 7.24 -7.15 -6.24
CA LYS A 52 7.83 -8.39 -6.75
C LYS A 52 7.10 -8.93 -7.98
N LYS A 53 5.77 -8.89 -8.00
CA LYS A 53 4.96 -9.34 -9.14
C LYS A 53 5.18 -8.44 -10.36
N ILE A 54 5.11 -7.12 -10.20
CA ILE A 54 5.36 -6.16 -11.28
C ILE A 54 6.78 -6.31 -11.83
N SER A 55 7.78 -6.39 -10.95
CA SER A 55 9.18 -6.54 -11.38
C SER A 55 9.45 -7.84 -12.13
N ARG A 56 8.72 -8.92 -11.80
CA ARG A 56 8.80 -10.17 -12.56
C ARG A 56 8.18 -10.05 -13.96
N ILE A 57 7.13 -9.24 -14.12
CA ILE A 57 6.44 -9.05 -15.41
C ILE A 57 7.27 -8.16 -16.33
N GLU A 58 7.79 -7.05 -15.81
CA GLU A 58 8.47 -6.00 -16.59
C GLU A 58 10.00 -6.19 -16.67
N GLY A 59 10.56 -7.05 -15.81
CA GLY A 59 12.01 -7.27 -15.73
C GLY A 59 12.79 -6.14 -15.06
N VAL A 60 12.10 -5.17 -14.43
CA VAL A 60 12.71 -3.98 -13.80
C VAL A 60 12.12 -3.75 -12.40
N GLU A 61 12.95 -3.27 -11.46
CA GLU A 61 12.46 -2.87 -10.14
C GLU A 61 11.79 -1.50 -10.15
N ILE A 62 10.62 -1.41 -9.51
CA ILE A 62 9.93 -0.15 -9.27
C ILE A 62 10.23 0.40 -7.87
N PRO A 63 10.30 1.74 -7.69
CA PRO A 63 10.43 2.35 -6.38
C PRO A 63 9.24 2.01 -5.46
N MET A 64 9.56 1.78 -4.19
CA MET A 64 8.56 1.59 -3.13
C MET A 64 8.98 2.40 -1.90
N VAL A 65 8.01 3.08 -1.29
CA VAL A 65 8.19 3.79 -0.02
C VAL A 65 7.13 3.36 0.98
N VAL A 66 7.41 3.61 2.26
CA VAL A 66 6.51 3.31 3.38
C VAL A 66 5.99 4.62 3.98
N LEU A 67 4.68 4.73 4.08
CA LEU A 67 4.01 5.87 4.69
C LEU A 67 3.48 5.48 6.08
N ASP A 68 3.97 6.18 7.10
CA ASP A 68 3.41 6.10 8.45
C ASP A 68 2.47 7.29 8.69
N ILE A 69 1.17 7.01 8.71
CA ILE A 69 0.12 8.01 8.92
C ILE A 69 -0.32 8.17 10.38
N THR A 70 0.34 7.48 11.32
CA THR A 70 -0.05 7.47 12.75
C THR A 70 -0.09 8.90 13.32
N LEU A 71 0.70 9.81 12.77
CA LEU A 71 0.75 11.23 13.15
C LEU A 71 -0.44 12.08 12.70
N TYR A 72 -1.07 11.72 11.58
CA TYR A 72 -2.09 12.52 10.90
C TYR A 72 -3.52 12.07 11.22
N ARG A 73 -3.65 11.03 12.05
CA ARG A 73 -4.93 10.51 12.51
C ARG A 73 -5.49 11.39 13.64
N ASP A 74 -6.45 12.25 13.28
CA ASP A 74 -7.13 13.19 14.18
C ASP A 74 -7.78 12.50 15.40
N ASP A 75 -8.20 11.23 15.25
CA ASP A 75 -8.84 10.43 16.30
C ASP A 75 -7.87 9.85 17.34
N LEU A 76 -6.56 9.81 17.05
CA LEU A 76 -5.54 9.40 18.03
C LEU A 76 -5.23 10.51 19.04
N ARG A 77 -5.61 11.76 18.78
CA ARG A 77 -5.47 12.87 19.74
C ARG A 77 -6.38 12.70 20.97
N THR A 78 -7.48 11.96 20.82
CA THR A 78 -8.46 11.70 21.89
C THR A 78 -8.12 10.45 22.72
N SER A 79 -7.16 9.64 22.26
CA SER A 79 -6.68 8.44 22.95
C SER A 79 -5.45 8.79 23.80
N ASN A 80 -5.47 8.50 25.11
CA ASN A 80 -4.32 8.71 26.02
C ASN A 80 -3.05 7.89 25.69
N LYS A 81 -3.02 7.20 24.53
CA LYS A 81 -1.83 6.49 24.03
C LYS A 81 -1.08 7.42 23.09
N LYS A 82 0.10 7.89 23.51
CA LYS A 82 1.03 8.59 22.62
C LYS A 82 1.29 7.71 21.38
N PRO A 83 0.97 8.17 20.16
CA PRO A 83 1.29 7.41 18.96
C PRO A 83 2.80 7.21 18.89
N ARG A 84 3.24 5.98 18.59
CA ARG A 84 4.64 5.74 18.23
C ARG A 84 4.85 6.42 16.88
N LEU A 85 5.68 7.46 16.88
CA LEU A 85 6.07 8.17 15.68
C LEU A 85 6.93 7.25 14.82
N GLY A 86 6.36 6.62 13.81
CA GLY A 86 7.20 6.16 12.71
C GLY A 86 7.57 7.33 11.81
N LYS A 87 8.72 7.20 11.15
CA LYS A 87 9.19 8.18 10.17
C LYS A 87 8.73 7.70 8.80
N THR A 88 8.06 8.57 8.06
CA THR A 88 7.93 8.44 6.61
C THR A 88 9.23 8.93 6.00
N ASP A 89 9.93 8.04 5.30
CA ASP A 89 11.17 8.36 4.60
C ASP A 89 10.93 8.17 3.10
N ILE A 90 10.92 9.29 2.37
CA ILE A 90 10.78 9.32 0.91
C ILE A 90 12.08 9.94 0.38
N PRO A 91 13.05 9.12 -0.03
CA PRO A 91 14.40 9.60 -0.34
C PRO A 91 14.51 10.33 -1.70
N PHE A 92 13.38 10.62 -2.36
CA PHE A 92 13.29 11.25 -3.67
C PHE A 92 12.00 12.08 -3.81
N SER A 93 11.92 12.97 -4.80
CA SER A 93 10.70 13.74 -5.06
C SER A 93 9.61 12.86 -5.68
N LEU A 94 8.36 13.06 -5.26
CA LEU A 94 7.17 12.46 -5.86
C LEU A 94 6.57 13.34 -6.98
N ASP A 95 7.13 14.51 -7.25
CA ASP A 95 6.66 15.36 -8.33
C ASP A 95 6.74 14.62 -9.67
N ASP A 96 5.70 14.78 -10.49
CA ASP A 96 5.51 14.12 -11.78
C ASP A 96 5.47 12.57 -11.72
N LYS A 97 5.39 11.97 -10.52
CA LYS A 97 5.25 10.52 -10.35
C LYS A 97 3.79 10.05 -10.31
N LYS A 98 3.57 8.87 -10.87
CA LYS A 98 2.32 8.11 -10.72
C LYS A 98 2.36 7.35 -9.38
N VAL A 99 1.79 7.95 -8.35
CA VAL A 99 1.81 7.40 -6.98
C VAL A 99 0.64 6.45 -6.75
N VAL A 100 0.94 5.21 -6.34
CA VAL A 100 -0.06 4.20 -5.99
C VAL A 100 -0.02 3.93 -4.49
N LEU A 101 -1.04 4.40 -3.78
CA LEU A 101 -1.23 4.09 -2.37
C LEU A 101 -1.76 2.66 -2.20
N ILE A 102 -1.18 1.91 -1.26
CA ILE A 102 -1.52 0.52 -1.01
C ILE A 102 -1.92 0.36 0.46
N ASP A 103 -3.16 -0.06 0.65
CA ASP A 103 -3.78 -0.35 1.95
C ASP A 103 -4.33 -1.78 1.94
N ASP A 104 -4.43 -2.41 3.11
CA ASP A 104 -4.96 -3.77 3.22
C ASP A 104 -6.48 -3.82 3.25
N VAL A 105 -7.12 -2.82 3.85
CA VAL A 105 -8.57 -2.70 3.94
C VAL A 105 -9.02 -1.25 3.77
N LEU A 106 -9.64 -0.95 2.63
CA LEU A 106 -10.41 0.28 2.49
C LEU A 106 -11.69 0.20 3.34
N PHE A 107 -11.75 1.00 4.41
CA PHE A 107 -12.93 1.11 5.26
C PHE A 107 -13.53 2.52 5.21
N THR A 108 -13.28 3.36 6.22
CA THR A 108 -13.84 4.73 6.25
C THR A 108 -13.09 5.74 5.38
N GLY A 109 -12.00 5.32 4.71
CA GLY A 109 -11.14 6.20 3.91
C GLY A 109 -10.25 7.16 4.72
N ARG A 110 -10.35 7.16 6.06
CA ARG A 110 -9.54 8.06 6.92
C ARG A 110 -8.04 7.85 6.75
N THR A 111 -7.60 6.61 6.53
CA THR A 111 -6.20 6.27 6.24
C THR A 111 -5.70 6.93 4.97
N ILE A 112 -6.49 6.89 3.89
CA ILE A 112 -6.10 7.41 2.57
C ILE A 112 -6.18 8.94 2.52
N ARG A 113 -7.09 9.56 3.28
CA ARG A 113 -7.23 11.02 3.36
C ARG A 113 -6.02 11.69 4.03
N ALA A 114 -5.43 11.02 5.02
CA ALA A 114 -4.37 11.55 5.87
C ALA A 114 -3.01 11.52 5.16
#